data_AF-A0ABD4KVX8-F1
#
_entry.id   AF-A0ABD4KVX8-F1
#
_cell.length_a   1.000
_cell.length_b   1.000
_cell.length_c   1.000
_cell.angle_alpha   90.00
_cell.angle_beta   90.00
_cell.angle_gamma   90.00
#
_symmetry.space_group_name_H-M   'P 1'
#
loop_
_entity.id
_entity.type
_entity.pdbx_description
1 polymer ?
#
loop_
_entity_poly.entity_id
_entity_poly.type
_entity_poly.pdbx_seq_one_letter_code
_entity_poly.pdbx_strand_id
1 'polypeptide(L)'
;VCSLWVNREGLLFPHTTPFIPRDLLAPQGNDTFTIADVDKLDEFLTTNEIPAQSTESIPAKFEQEEQYQNHQKDWHNYYGLTQKLFADYCDRNRIEQFYEEIESRGLVNKISECLGASRHILKLYDNLSNSNTTLPLLDSYAAKTVTNHDECIDVSQTVNSRFGHSNSQFPLAKAQCDALAHTLAMQEGDILAVNGPPGTGKTTFVLSVVASLWIESALKESQPPLIIAASTNNQAVTNIIDAFGKDFDEGDDELSGRWLPDIFSYGGYLPSAYGELEAAKSYQTKHFYEKVEQLDFLDQAQAHYLDRAKQAFPQQNFADVTQVKAYLLAELRQHQNQLDHIQNNWHHYNRQLNDIHSRLGDNPQQTLADQQQAVSNAQALKDNAKEQLTAWRSYLGNESTWLTLFKWLPPIKNKLDLQRRSFMFNLIEHDEEQIENLSSDRFESLLKQIFSSKKDDFDEQKNRYQSWLEQYQEFEQSQLNWLDSINNFTEDSPEQTIPQLTDIDSVLDITTRFRMFRLAVHYWEA
;
A
#
# COMPACT_ATOMS: atom_id res chain seq x y z
N VAL A 1 44.91 -39.15 -1.95
CA VAL A 1 43.48 -38.91 -2.27
C VAL A 1 43.42 -37.65 -3.12
N CYS A 2 42.77 -37.67 -4.29
CA CYS A 2 42.71 -36.50 -5.18
C CYS A 2 41.31 -35.89 -5.11
N SER A 3 41.21 -34.58 -4.85
CA SER A 3 39.95 -33.86 -4.94
C SER A 3 39.72 -33.37 -6.37
N LEU A 4 38.49 -33.54 -6.85
CA LEU A 4 38.10 -33.18 -8.21
C LEU A 4 36.81 -32.37 -8.20
N TRP A 5 36.72 -31.41 -9.11
CA TRP A 5 35.47 -30.75 -9.47
C TRP A 5 34.78 -31.50 -10.61
N VAL A 6 33.45 -31.35 -10.70
CA VAL A 6 32.64 -31.92 -11.78
C VAL A 6 31.75 -30.83 -12.37
N ASN A 7 31.80 -30.63 -13.68
CA ASN A 7 30.90 -29.69 -14.36
C ASN A 7 29.52 -30.33 -14.67
N ARG A 8 28.58 -29.59 -15.26
CA ARG A 8 27.22 -30.11 -15.54
C ARG A 8 27.19 -31.20 -16.62
N GLU A 9 28.29 -31.41 -17.33
CA GLU A 9 28.46 -32.45 -18.36
C GLU A 9 29.13 -33.72 -17.82
N GLY A 10 29.54 -33.71 -16.54
CA GLY A 10 30.21 -34.85 -15.90
C GLY A 10 31.73 -34.90 -16.14
N LEU A 11 32.34 -33.84 -16.65
CA LEU A 11 33.79 -33.74 -16.85
C LEU A 11 34.51 -33.43 -15.54
N LEU A 12 35.67 -34.04 -15.32
CA LEU A 12 36.44 -33.98 -14.08
C LEU A 12 37.60 -32.98 -14.17
N PHE A 13 37.67 -32.05 -13.23
CA PHE A 13 38.72 -31.03 -13.18
C PHE A 13 39.53 -31.16 -11.88
N PRO A 14 40.86 -31.05 -11.94
CA PRO A 14 41.70 -31.06 -10.74
C PRO A 14 41.35 -29.93 -9.76
N HIS A 15 40.95 -30.25 -8.53
CA HIS A 15 40.78 -29.24 -7.47
C HIS A 15 42.09 -29.02 -6.69
N THR A 16 42.79 -30.10 -6.39
CA THR A 16 44.06 -30.06 -5.65
C THR A 16 45.14 -30.82 -6.38
N THR A 17 46.39 -30.53 -6.01
CA THR A 17 47.50 -31.37 -6.40
C THR A 17 47.32 -32.81 -5.86
N PRO A 18 47.86 -33.84 -6.55
CA PRO A 18 47.90 -35.18 -6.00
C PRO A 18 48.62 -35.17 -4.66
N PHE A 19 47.94 -35.67 -3.64
CA PHE A 19 48.42 -35.58 -2.27
C PHE A 19 48.35 -36.96 -1.59
N ILE A 20 49.38 -37.27 -0.82
CA ILE A 20 49.44 -38.41 0.08
C ILE A 20 49.20 -37.88 1.50
N PRO A 21 48.17 -38.39 2.21
CA PRO A 21 47.92 -38.07 3.62
C PRO A 21 49.17 -38.14 4.50
N ARG A 22 49.36 -37.15 5.39
CA ARG A 22 50.57 -37.03 6.22
C ARG A 22 50.79 -38.26 7.10
N ASP A 23 49.72 -38.85 7.60
CA ASP A 23 49.68 -40.10 8.38
C ASP A 23 50.21 -41.32 7.62
N LEU A 24 50.29 -41.26 6.28
CA LEU A 24 50.91 -42.27 5.43
C LEU A 24 52.35 -41.91 5.00
N LEU A 25 52.87 -40.77 5.42
CA LEU A 25 54.23 -40.31 5.09
C LEU A 25 55.18 -40.48 6.28
N ALA A 26 56.38 -41.00 6.06
CA ALA A 26 57.46 -41.00 7.05
C ALA A 26 58.23 -39.66 7.06
N PRO A 27 58.82 -39.25 8.20
CA PRO A 27 58.81 -39.94 9.49
C PRO A 27 57.51 -39.73 10.28
N GLN A 28 57.12 -40.73 11.07
CA GLN A 28 56.01 -40.68 12.04
C GLN A 28 56.51 -41.17 13.41
N GLY A 29 55.83 -40.77 14.49
CA GLY A 29 56.11 -41.32 15.82
C GLY A 29 55.55 -42.74 15.95
N ASN A 30 56.39 -43.70 16.34
CA ASN A 30 56.12 -45.16 16.38
C ASN A 30 56.13 -45.86 15.00
N ASP A 31 56.16 -47.20 15.03
CA ASP A 31 56.23 -48.13 13.89
C ASP A 31 54.91 -48.16 13.07
N THR A 32 54.46 -46.98 12.65
CA THR A 32 53.23 -46.76 11.90
C THR A 32 53.43 -47.10 10.43
N PHE A 33 52.35 -47.57 9.79
CA PHE A 33 52.37 -47.90 8.38
C PHE A 33 52.51 -46.64 7.53
N THR A 34 53.62 -46.53 6.79
CA THR A 34 53.87 -45.44 5.85
C THR A 34 54.17 -46.01 4.47
N ILE A 35 53.78 -45.27 3.42
CA ILE A 35 53.95 -45.68 2.02
C ILE A 35 54.94 -44.79 1.27
N ALA A 36 55.26 -43.60 1.77
CA ALA A 36 56.24 -42.70 1.17
C ALA A 36 56.92 -41.82 2.25
N ASP A 37 57.93 -41.04 1.87
CA ASP A 37 58.60 -40.06 2.75
C ASP A 37 58.11 -38.64 2.44
N VAL A 38 58.02 -37.77 3.45
CA VAL A 38 57.63 -36.35 3.25
C VAL A 38 58.61 -35.67 2.28
N ASP A 39 59.92 -35.87 2.47
CA ASP A 39 60.95 -35.25 1.63
C ASP A 39 60.82 -35.64 0.14
N LYS A 40 60.37 -36.87 -0.12
CA LYS A 40 60.13 -37.40 -1.47
C LYS A 40 58.89 -36.79 -2.12
N LEU A 41 57.83 -36.59 -1.34
CA LEU A 41 56.63 -35.89 -1.81
C LEU A 41 56.97 -34.43 -2.13
N ASP A 42 57.74 -33.77 -1.27
CA ASP A 42 58.17 -32.37 -1.49
C ASP A 42 59.06 -32.23 -2.73
N GLU A 43 59.96 -33.18 -2.98
CA GLU A 43 60.76 -33.24 -4.21
C GLU A 43 59.88 -33.37 -5.46
N PHE A 44 58.87 -34.25 -5.41
CA PHE A 44 57.91 -34.42 -6.50
C PHE A 44 57.12 -33.13 -6.77
N LEU A 45 56.59 -32.50 -5.73
CA LEU A 45 55.82 -31.25 -5.84
C LEU A 45 56.68 -30.07 -6.31
N THR A 46 57.98 -30.08 -6.03
CA THR A 46 58.94 -29.06 -6.50
C THR A 46 59.30 -29.24 -7.98
N THR A 47 59.35 -30.49 -8.46
CA THR A 47 59.85 -30.82 -9.80
C THR A 47 58.74 -30.88 -10.85
N ASN A 48 57.48 -31.03 -10.43
CA ASN A 48 56.33 -31.16 -11.34
C ASN A 48 55.35 -30.00 -11.11
N GLU A 49 55.03 -29.27 -12.18
CA GLU A 49 53.97 -28.27 -12.17
C GLU A 49 52.61 -28.96 -12.29
N ILE A 50 51.78 -28.83 -11.25
CA ILE A 50 50.54 -29.58 -11.15
C ILE A 50 49.35 -28.64 -11.39
N PRO A 51 48.50 -28.91 -12.41
CA PRO A 51 47.36 -28.05 -12.70
C PRO A 51 46.29 -28.27 -11.63
N ALA A 52 46.05 -27.26 -10.79
CA ALA A 52 44.90 -27.20 -9.88
C ALA A 52 44.01 -26.01 -10.29
N GLN A 53 42.70 -26.20 -10.31
CA GLN A 53 41.74 -25.22 -10.79
C GLN A 53 40.75 -24.81 -9.70
N SER A 54 40.37 -23.53 -9.72
CA SER A 54 39.31 -23.00 -8.86
C SER A 54 37.93 -23.28 -9.48
N THR A 55 36.89 -23.27 -8.66
CA THR A 55 35.50 -23.46 -9.13
C THR A 55 35.09 -22.41 -10.15
N GLU A 56 35.60 -21.17 -10.02
CA GLU A 56 35.28 -20.03 -10.90
C GLU A 56 35.80 -20.21 -12.33
N SER A 57 36.87 -20.99 -12.52
CA SER A 57 37.45 -21.25 -13.83
C SER A 57 36.79 -22.42 -14.57
N ILE A 58 35.84 -23.11 -13.94
CA ILE A 58 35.19 -24.31 -14.51
C ILE A 58 33.89 -23.89 -15.20
N PRO A 59 33.80 -23.99 -16.54
CA PRO A 59 32.58 -23.67 -17.23
C PRO A 59 31.50 -24.72 -16.94
N ALA A 60 30.26 -24.26 -16.81
CA ALA A 60 29.13 -25.15 -16.62
C ALA A 60 28.97 -26.15 -17.77
N LYS A 61 29.33 -25.73 -18.99
CA LYS A 61 29.31 -26.50 -20.22
C LYS A 61 30.34 -25.93 -21.20
N PHE A 62 31.00 -26.77 -21.98
CA PHE A 62 31.84 -26.32 -23.09
C PHE A 62 31.00 -26.05 -24.35
N GLU A 63 31.35 -24.98 -25.07
CA GLU A 63 30.65 -24.55 -26.28
C GLU A 63 31.43 -24.88 -27.56
N GLN A 64 32.75 -25.07 -27.45
CA GLN A 64 33.65 -25.27 -28.58
C GLN A 64 34.45 -26.57 -28.46
N GLU A 65 34.66 -27.27 -29.58
CA GLU A 65 35.41 -28.53 -29.65
C GLU A 65 36.84 -28.39 -29.10
N GLU A 66 37.49 -27.25 -29.33
CA GLU A 66 38.84 -26.96 -28.83
C GLU A 66 38.93 -27.02 -27.29
N GLN A 67 37.87 -26.65 -26.59
CA GLN A 67 37.81 -26.71 -25.12
C GLN A 67 37.82 -28.14 -24.62
N TYR A 68 37.12 -29.06 -25.30
CA TYR A 68 37.15 -30.49 -24.99
C TYR A 68 38.54 -31.08 -25.22
N GLN A 69 39.20 -30.72 -26.33
CA GLN A 69 40.55 -31.20 -26.65
C GLN A 69 41.60 -30.70 -25.65
N ASN A 70 41.51 -29.43 -25.24
CA ASN A 70 42.41 -28.87 -24.23
C ASN A 70 42.16 -29.50 -22.85
N HIS A 71 40.89 -29.63 -22.44
CA HIS A 71 40.53 -30.34 -21.22
C HIS A 71 41.06 -31.78 -21.20
N GLN A 72 40.94 -32.51 -22.31
CA GLN A 72 41.46 -33.87 -22.41
C GLN A 72 42.98 -33.91 -22.20
N LYS A 73 43.74 -32.98 -22.80
CA LYS A 73 45.19 -32.89 -22.59
C LYS A 73 45.54 -32.60 -21.12
N ASP A 74 44.86 -31.64 -20.52
CA ASP A 74 45.10 -31.25 -19.13
C ASP A 74 44.78 -32.40 -18.16
N TRP A 75 43.67 -33.11 -18.41
CA TRP A 75 43.28 -34.30 -17.65
C TRP A 75 44.30 -35.42 -17.77
N HIS A 76 44.77 -35.72 -19.00
CA HIS A 76 45.80 -36.74 -19.22
C HIS A 76 47.11 -36.38 -18.51
N ASN A 77 47.49 -35.10 -18.52
CA ASN A 77 48.66 -34.63 -17.78
C ASN A 77 48.50 -34.84 -16.27
N TYR A 78 47.39 -34.36 -15.69
CA TYR A 78 47.12 -34.52 -14.26
C TYR A 78 47.06 -35.99 -13.82
N TYR A 79 46.38 -36.83 -14.61
CA TYR A 79 46.27 -38.25 -14.35
C TYR A 79 47.64 -38.94 -14.42
N GLY A 80 48.44 -38.63 -15.44
CA GLY A 80 49.81 -39.12 -15.59
C GLY A 80 50.72 -38.72 -14.43
N LEU A 81 50.66 -37.46 -13.98
CA LEU A 81 51.38 -36.99 -12.80
C LEU A 81 50.96 -37.74 -11.53
N THR A 82 49.66 -37.98 -11.35
CA THR A 82 49.14 -38.76 -10.22
C THR A 82 49.68 -40.18 -10.22
N GLN A 83 49.69 -40.85 -11.38
CA GLN A 83 50.26 -42.19 -11.51
C GLN A 83 51.76 -42.20 -11.22
N LYS A 84 52.50 -41.21 -11.71
CA LYS A 84 53.94 -41.06 -11.50
C LYS A 84 54.29 -40.89 -10.02
N LEU A 85 53.55 -40.05 -9.28
CA LEU A 85 53.72 -39.90 -7.85
C LEU A 85 53.64 -41.25 -7.11
N PHE A 86 52.60 -42.04 -7.41
CA PHE A 86 52.43 -43.36 -6.81
C PHE A 86 53.43 -44.41 -7.31
N ALA A 87 53.93 -44.29 -8.54
CA ALA A 87 54.90 -45.22 -9.10
C ALA A 87 56.31 -45.03 -8.57
N ASP A 88 56.75 -43.78 -8.51
CA ASP A 88 58.14 -43.44 -8.29
C ASP A 88 58.46 -43.23 -6.79
N TYR A 89 57.45 -42.84 -6.00
CA TYR A 89 57.68 -42.39 -4.61
C TYR A 89 56.95 -43.22 -3.54
N CYS A 90 55.97 -44.05 -3.90
CA CYS A 90 55.31 -44.96 -2.97
C CYS A 90 55.95 -46.37 -2.96
N ASP A 91 56.14 -46.94 -1.78
CA ASP A 91 56.62 -48.32 -1.59
C ASP A 91 55.51 -49.32 -1.89
N ARG A 92 55.45 -49.76 -3.16
CA ARG A 92 54.46 -50.72 -3.66
C ARG A 92 54.55 -52.08 -2.97
N ASN A 93 55.76 -52.54 -2.69
CA ASN A 93 55.96 -53.84 -2.02
C ASN A 93 55.32 -53.82 -0.63
N ARG A 94 55.44 -52.69 0.08
CA ARG A 94 54.81 -52.52 1.39
C ARG A 94 53.29 -52.42 1.28
N ILE A 95 52.74 -51.82 0.23
CA ILE A 95 51.27 -51.81 0.02
C ILE A 95 50.76 -53.23 -0.25
N GLU A 96 51.39 -53.96 -1.16
CA GLU A 96 51.01 -55.33 -1.55
C GLU A 96 51.14 -56.34 -0.40
N GLN A 97 52.02 -56.07 0.58
CA GLN A 97 52.14 -56.90 1.78
C GLN A 97 50.93 -56.83 2.72
N PHE A 98 50.23 -55.69 2.76
CA PHE A 98 49.15 -55.43 3.73
C PHE A 98 47.76 -55.27 3.09
N TYR A 99 47.70 -55.06 1.77
CA TYR A 99 46.45 -54.78 1.06
C TYR A 99 46.36 -55.62 -0.23
N GLU A 100 45.17 -56.16 -0.49
CA GLU A 100 44.85 -56.85 -1.75
C GLU A 100 44.29 -55.85 -2.77
N GLU A 101 44.73 -55.97 -4.02
CA GLU A 101 44.20 -55.15 -5.12
C GLU A 101 42.77 -55.60 -5.45
N ILE A 102 41.81 -54.68 -5.28
CA ILE A 102 40.43 -54.92 -5.74
C ILE A 102 40.39 -54.63 -7.24
N GLU A 103 40.20 -55.67 -8.05
CA GLU A 103 40.26 -55.61 -9.51
C GLU A 103 39.45 -54.44 -10.13
N SER A 104 40.14 -53.60 -10.90
CA SER A 104 39.64 -52.74 -12.00
C SER A 104 38.62 -51.63 -11.68
N ARG A 105 38.47 -51.18 -10.43
CA ARG A 105 37.54 -50.07 -10.11
C ARG A 105 38.19 -48.94 -9.34
N GLY A 106 38.11 -47.73 -9.87
CA GLY A 106 38.40 -46.51 -9.11
C GLY A 106 37.22 -46.17 -8.19
N LEU A 107 37.52 -45.70 -6.97
CA LEU A 107 36.51 -45.22 -6.03
C LEU A 107 36.37 -43.69 -6.17
N VAL A 108 35.18 -43.23 -6.55
CA VAL A 108 34.83 -41.81 -6.53
C VAL A 108 33.74 -41.59 -5.49
N ASN A 109 34.10 -40.93 -4.39
CA ASN A 109 33.12 -40.50 -3.39
C ASN A 109 32.78 -39.03 -3.65
N LYS A 110 31.49 -38.76 -3.89
CA LYS A 110 31.00 -37.38 -3.86
C LYS A 110 31.26 -36.84 -2.45
N ILE A 111 31.95 -35.73 -2.33
CA ILE A 111 32.04 -34.99 -1.07
C ILE A 111 30.62 -34.50 -0.76
N SER A 112 29.89 -35.30 0.01
CA SER A 112 28.47 -35.11 0.32
C SER A 112 28.23 -34.13 1.45
N GLU A 113 29.28 -33.49 1.95
CA GLU A 113 29.19 -32.44 2.96
C GLU A 113 28.72 -31.14 2.31
N CYS A 114 27.45 -31.13 1.88
CA CYS A 114 26.69 -29.90 1.79
C CYS A 114 26.48 -29.43 3.23
N LEU A 115 27.42 -28.63 3.75
CA LEU A 115 27.39 -28.12 5.11
C LEU A 115 26.47 -26.89 5.20
N GLY A 116 25.88 -26.69 6.38
CA GLY A 116 25.10 -25.50 6.70
C GLY A 116 23.80 -25.35 5.90
N ALA A 117 23.49 -24.11 5.48
CA ALA A 117 22.20 -23.72 4.91
C ALA A 117 21.88 -24.43 3.57
N SER A 118 22.89 -24.73 2.75
CA SER A 118 22.71 -25.34 1.43
C SER A 118 22.02 -26.70 1.51
N ARG A 119 22.26 -27.48 2.57
CA ARG A 119 21.54 -28.75 2.81
C ARG A 119 20.04 -28.55 2.97
N HIS A 120 19.63 -27.51 3.69
CA HIS A 120 18.23 -27.21 3.96
C HIS A 120 17.54 -26.62 2.72
N ILE A 121 18.26 -25.78 1.96
CA ILE A 121 17.78 -25.20 0.69
C ILE A 121 17.55 -26.30 -0.35
N LEU A 122 18.50 -27.24 -0.51
CA LEU A 122 18.33 -28.36 -1.45
C LEU A 122 17.13 -29.24 -1.07
N LYS A 123 16.97 -29.57 0.22
CA LYS A 123 15.78 -30.29 0.70
C LYS A 123 14.48 -29.55 0.40
N LEU A 124 14.47 -28.22 0.53
CA LEU A 124 13.31 -27.41 0.17
C LEU A 124 13.01 -27.54 -1.33
N TYR A 125 14.02 -27.42 -2.21
CA TYR A 125 13.83 -27.61 -3.64
C TYR A 125 13.36 -29.03 -4.01
N ASP A 126 13.94 -30.05 -3.38
CA ASP A 126 13.50 -31.44 -3.54
C ASP A 126 12.03 -31.59 -3.15
N ASN A 127 11.60 -30.99 -2.04
CA ASN A 127 10.20 -30.99 -1.63
C ASN A 127 9.30 -30.23 -2.61
N LEU A 128 9.71 -29.03 -3.05
CA LEU A 128 8.95 -28.21 -3.99
C LEU A 128 8.77 -28.93 -5.34
N SER A 129 9.83 -29.59 -5.84
CA SER A 129 9.79 -30.35 -7.10
C SER A 129 8.83 -31.55 -7.09
N ASN A 130 8.54 -32.08 -5.90
CA ASN A 130 7.58 -33.17 -5.71
C ASN A 130 6.19 -32.68 -5.31
N SER A 131 6.02 -31.37 -5.03
CA SER A 131 4.76 -30.80 -4.60
C SER A 131 3.86 -30.44 -5.79
N ASN A 132 2.56 -30.68 -5.65
CA ASN A 132 1.53 -30.24 -6.61
C ASN A 132 0.76 -29.01 -6.11
N THR A 133 1.31 -28.30 -5.13
CA THR A 133 0.67 -27.12 -4.54
C THR A 133 0.97 -25.91 -5.39
N THR A 134 -0.07 -25.14 -5.75
CA THR A 134 0.12 -23.83 -6.37
C THR A 134 0.80 -22.90 -5.37
N LEU A 135 1.89 -22.25 -5.78
CA LEU A 135 2.66 -21.34 -4.92
C LEU A 135 2.84 -20.00 -5.65
N PRO A 136 1.81 -19.13 -5.67
CA PRO A 136 1.80 -17.91 -6.48
C PRO A 136 3.03 -17.01 -6.25
N LEU A 137 3.48 -16.89 -4.99
CA LEU A 137 4.68 -16.11 -4.67
C LEU A 137 5.95 -16.70 -5.27
N LEU A 138 6.08 -18.03 -5.30
CA LEU A 138 7.23 -18.71 -5.91
C LEU A 138 7.21 -18.50 -7.43
N ASP A 139 6.03 -18.57 -8.05
CA ASP A 139 5.85 -18.32 -9.48
C ASP A 139 6.25 -16.87 -9.83
N SER A 140 5.79 -15.89 -9.04
CA SER A 140 6.19 -14.48 -9.17
C SER A 140 7.70 -14.29 -8.98
N TYR A 141 8.30 -14.93 -7.98
CA TYR A 141 9.74 -14.81 -7.69
C TYR A 141 10.61 -15.48 -8.77
N ALA A 142 10.12 -16.55 -9.41
CA ALA A 142 10.80 -17.27 -10.47
C ALA A 142 10.63 -16.61 -11.86
N ALA A 143 9.74 -15.64 -11.99
CA ALA A 143 9.49 -14.94 -13.25
C ALA A 143 10.74 -14.16 -13.70
N LYS A 144 11.16 -14.37 -14.95
CA LYS A 144 12.33 -13.68 -15.55
C LYS A 144 12.02 -12.27 -16.03
N THR A 145 10.75 -12.00 -16.34
CA THR A 145 10.28 -10.74 -16.90
C THR A 145 8.89 -10.46 -16.36
N VAL A 146 8.71 -9.27 -15.79
CA VAL A 146 7.39 -8.76 -15.41
C VAL A 146 6.76 -8.13 -16.65
N THR A 147 5.58 -8.59 -17.05
CA THR A 147 4.91 -8.10 -18.27
C THR A 147 3.73 -7.18 -17.97
N ASN A 148 3.18 -7.22 -16.76
CA ASN A 148 2.05 -6.41 -16.33
C ASN A 148 2.43 -5.65 -15.05
N HIS A 149 2.12 -4.36 -15.02
CA HIS A 149 2.24 -3.51 -13.84
C HIS A 149 0.86 -2.97 -13.52
N ASP A 150 0.47 -3.06 -12.25
CA ASP A 150 -0.75 -2.40 -11.77
C ASP A 150 -0.57 -0.89 -11.72
N GLU A 151 -1.68 -0.17 -11.84
CA GLU A 151 -1.69 1.28 -11.69
C GLU A 151 -1.36 1.65 -10.24
N CYS A 152 -0.60 2.74 -10.06
CA CYS A 152 -0.29 3.24 -8.72
C CYS A 152 -1.57 3.65 -8.01
N ILE A 153 -1.72 3.19 -6.76
CA ILE A 153 -2.86 3.53 -5.92
C ILE A 153 -2.76 5.00 -5.51
N ASP A 154 -3.87 5.74 -5.68
CA ASP A 154 -4.01 7.07 -5.11
C ASP A 154 -4.17 6.97 -3.58
N VAL A 155 -3.16 7.43 -2.85
CA VAL A 155 -3.10 7.39 -1.38
C VAL A 155 -4.22 8.16 -0.70
N SER A 156 -4.83 9.14 -1.38
CA SER A 156 -5.99 9.85 -0.86
C SER A 156 -7.24 8.97 -0.76
N GLN A 157 -7.26 7.82 -1.44
CA GLN A 157 -8.37 6.85 -1.44
C GLN A 157 -8.20 5.74 -0.38
N THR A 158 -7.12 5.78 0.42
CA THR A 158 -6.72 4.65 1.27
C THR A 158 -6.58 5.01 2.74
N VAL A 159 -7.05 6.20 3.14
CA VAL A 159 -7.04 6.68 4.54
C VAL A 159 -7.75 5.71 5.47
N ASN A 160 -8.87 5.15 5.04
CA ASN A 160 -9.68 4.19 5.78
C ASN A 160 -9.20 2.73 5.71
N SER A 161 -8.16 2.45 4.92
CA SER A 161 -7.55 1.12 4.83
C SER A 161 -6.26 1.01 5.65
N ARG A 162 -5.57 2.14 5.87
CA ARG A 162 -4.41 2.23 6.77
C ARG A 162 -4.90 2.27 8.21
N PHE A 163 -4.97 1.13 8.88
CA PHE A 163 -5.54 1.05 10.23
C PHE A 163 -4.54 1.35 11.36
N GLY A 164 -3.25 1.12 11.15
CA GLY A 164 -2.29 1.08 12.24
C GLY A 164 -1.03 1.90 12.01
N HIS A 165 -0.58 2.54 13.08
CA HIS A 165 0.70 3.21 13.15
C HIS A 165 1.38 2.94 14.49
N SER A 166 2.71 2.87 14.50
CA SER A 166 3.48 2.37 15.63
C SER A 166 3.93 3.45 16.63
N ASN A 167 3.69 4.73 16.37
CA ASN A 167 4.24 5.84 17.13
C ASN A 167 3.19 6.94 17.39
N SER A 168 3.21 7.57 18.57
CA SER A 168 2.25 8.62 18.93
C SER A 168 2.72 10.05 18.64
N GLN A 169 3.94 10.23 18.10
CA GLN A 169 4.59 11.54 17.96
C GLN A 169 4.95 11.88 16.51
N PHE A 170 5.38 10.88 15.73
CA PHE A 170 5.92 11.09 14.38
C PHE A 170 5.10 10.33 13.34
N PRO A 171 4.30 11.01 12.50
CA PRO A 171 3.50 10.36 11.48
C PRO A 171 4.36 9.79 10.34
N LEU A 172 3.77 8.94 9.50
CA LEU A 172 4.44 8.42 8.33
C LEU A 172 4.74 9.53 7.32
N ALA A 173 5.91 9.43 6.68
CA ALA A 173 6.22 10.26 5.53
C ALA A 173 5.36 9.84 4.33
N LYS A 174 5.06 10.77 3.42
CA LYS A 174 4.23 10.52 2.23
C LYS A 174 4.64 9.25 1.44
N ALA A 175 5.93 9.06 1.19
CA ALA A 175 6.42 7.87 0.50
C ALA A 175 6.22 6.55 1.27
N GLN A 176 6.17 6.60 2.61
CA GLN A 176 5.84 5.45 3.44
C GLN A 176 4.33 5.17 3.42
N CYS A 177 3.49 6.22 3.39
CA CYS A 177 2.05 6.08 3.17
C CYS A 177 1.75 5.45 1.80
N ASP A 178 2.45 5.88 0.74
CA ASP A 178 2.39 5.29 -0.60
C ASP A 178 2.74 3.81 -0.56
N ALA A 179 3.87 3.45 0.03
CA ALA A 179 4.28 2.04 0.16
C ALA A 179 3.29 1.22 1.00
N LEU A 180 2.72 1.80 2.06
CA LEU A 180 1.76 1.12 2.94
C LEU A 180 0.44 0.87 2.23
N ALA A 181 -0.07 1.86 1.48
CA ALA A 181 -1.28 1.70 0.68
C ALA A 181 -1.15 0.53 -0.32
N HIS A 182 -0.01 0.44 -1.01
CA HIS A 182 0.25 -0.68 -1.92
C HIS A 182 0.39 -2.01 -1.18
N THR A 183 1.09 -2.01 -0.03
CA THR A 183 1.27 -3.23 0.78
C THR A 183 -0.07 -3.81 1.24
N LEU A 184 -1.00 -2.96 1.67
CA LEU A 184 -2.32 -3.39 2.16
C LEU A 184 -3.27 -3.80 1.03
N ALA A 185 -2.97 -3.45 -0.23
CA ALA A 185 -3.73 -3.88 -1.40
C ALA A 185 -3.18 -5.17 -2.05
N MET A 186 -2.00 -5.64 -1.64
CA MET A 186 -1.35 -6.83 -2.20
C MET A 186 -2.24 -8.06 -2.10
N GLN A 187 -2.28 -8.84 -3.17
CA GLN A 187 -2.89 -10.15 -3.26
C GLN A 187 -1.86 -11.27 -3.05
N GLU A 188 -2.33 -12.50 -2.96
CA GLU A 188 -1.47 -13.66 -2.80
C GLU A 188 -0.50 -13.80 -3.98
N GLY A 189 0.80 -13.76 -3.69
CA GLY A 189 1.86 -13.89 -4.68
C GLY A 189 2.43 -12.58 -5.20
N ASP A 190 1.89 -11.44 -4.77
CA ASP A 190 2.43 -10.13 -5.15
C ASP A 190 3.80 -9.87 -4.48
N ILE A 191 4.61 -9.07 -5.15
CA ILE A 191 5.93 -8.63 -4.66
C ILE A 191 6.01 -7.12 -4.78
N LEU A 192 6.13 -6.43 -3.65
CA LEU A 192 6.37 -5.00 -3.61
C LEU A 192 7.83 -4.70 -3.28
N ALA A 193 8.52 -4.00 -4.18
CA ALA A 193 9.88 -3.53 -3.96
C ALA A 193 9.86 -2.14 -3.30
N VAL A 194 10.25 -2.06 -2.03
CA VAL A 194 10.35 -0.80 -1.29
C VAL A 194 11.82 -0.40 -1.14
N ASN A 195 12.24 0.63 -1.87
CA ASN A 195 13.59 1.17 -1.77
C ASN A 195 13.64 2.34 -0.78
N GLY A 196 14.46 2.21 0.28
CA GLY A 196 14.68 3.26 1.26
C GLY A 196 16.16 3.45 1.56
N PRO A 197 16.77 4.59 1.21
CA PRO A 197 18.13 4.95 1.64
C PRO A 197 18.32 4.86 3.18
N PRO A 198 19.56 4.84 3.70
CA PRO A 198 19.80 4.90 5.14
C PRO A 198 19.09 6.11 5.79
N GLY A 199 18.42 5.90 6.93
CA GLY A 199 17.69 6.95 7.66
C GLY A 199 16.27 7.26 7.17
N THR A 200 15.74 6.57 6.16
CA THR A 200 14.38 6.84 5.61
C THR A 200 13.22 6.12 6.32
N GLY A 201 13.43 5.66 7.56
CA GLY A 201 12.36 5.05 8.37
C GLY A 201 11.81 3.72 7.84
N LYS A 202 12.62 2.90 7.16
CA LYS A 202 12.21 1.54 6.70
C LYS A 202 11.62 0.70 7.82
N THR A 203 12.20 0.77 9.01
CA THR A 203 11.71 0.06 10.19
C THR A 203 10.32 0.55 10.56
N THR A 204 10.11 1.87 10.70
CA THR A 204 8.80 2.48 10.99
C THR A 204 7.73 2.07 9.98
N PHE A 205 8.08 2.00 8.70
CA PHE A 205 7.21 1.47 7.66
C PHE A 205 6.81 0.00 7.95
N VAL A 206 7.77 -0.89 8.19
CA VAL A 206 7.49 -2.31 8.51
C VAL A 206 6.61 -2.44 9.76
N LEU A 207 6.87 -1.66 10.82
CA LEU A 207 6.05 -1.68 12.03
C LEU A 207 4.61 -1.23 11.75
N SER A 208 4.41 -0.27 10.83
CA SER A 208 3.08 0.20 10.44
C SER A 208 2.34 -0.79 9.55
N VAL A 209 3.06 -1.54 8.70
CA VAL A 209 2.50 -2.70 7.98
C VAL A 209 2.00 -3.74 8.96
N VAL A 210 2.82 -4.13 9.94
CA VAL A 210 2.42 -5.11 10.96
C VAL A 210 1.22 -4.61 11.75
N ALA A 211 1.26 -3.37 12.26
CA ALA A 211 0.17 -2.79 13.02
C ALA A 211 -1.15 -2.79 12.22
N SER A 212 -1.10 -2.39 10.95
CA SER A 212 -2.28 -2.35 10.09
C SER A 212 -2.88 -3.74 9.86
N LEU A 213 -2.07 -4.74 9.50
CA LEU A 213 -2.53 -6.13 9.31
C LEU A 213 -3.07 -6.74 10.62
N TRP A 214 -2.45 -6.40 11.74
CA TRP A 214 -2.81 -6.87 13.08
C TRP A 214 -4.20 -6.36 13.51
N ILE A 215 -4.47 -5.08 13.25
CA ILE A 215 -5.78 -4.46 13.51
C ILE A 215 -6.83 -4.97 12.53
N GLU A 216 -6.50 -5.06 11.24
CA GLU A 216 -7.41 -5.56 10.22
C GLU A 216 -7.89 -6.99 10.54
N SER A 217 -6.96 -7.85 10.99
CA SER A 217 -7.28 -9.22 11.34
C SER A 217 -8.19 -9.31 12.58
N ALA A 218 -8.01 -8.40 13.55
CA ALA A 218 -8.89 -8.27 14.72
C ALA A 218 -10.29 -7.78 14.33
N LEU A 219 -10.40 -6.76 13.48
CA LEU A 219 -11.67 -6.25 12.96
C LEU A 219 -12.46 -7.32 12.20
N LYS A 220 -11.75 -8.16 11.44
CA LYS A 220 -12.29 -9.32 10.72
C LYS A 220 -12.59 -10.53 11.61
N GLU A 221 -12.21 -10.49 12.89
CA GLU A 221 -12.28 -11.62 13.83
C GLU A 221 -11.65 -12.90 13.25
N SER A 222 -10.56 -12.72 12.51
CA SER A 222 -9.83 -13.79 11.81
C SER A 222 -8.62 -14.25 12.63
N GLN A 223 -7.81 -15.17 12.10
CA GLN A 223 -6.55 -15.54 12.74
C GLN A 223 -5.54 -14.38 12.67
N PRO A 224 -4.65 -14.21 13.66
CA PRO A 224 -3.63 -13.16 13.60
C PRO A 224 -2.71 -13.40 12.39
N PRO A 225 -2.25 -12.33 11.73
CA PRO A 225 -1.46 -12.46 10.51
C PRO A 225 -0.10 -13.09 10.83
N LEU A 226 0.32 -14.09 10.04
CA LEU A 226 1.67 -14.66 10.15
C LEU A 226 2.63 -13.86 9.28
N ILE A 227 3.51 -13.10 9.94
CA ILE A 227 4.50 -12.24 9.27
C ILE A 227 5.88 -12.81 9.53
N ILE A 228 6.59 -13.19 8.46
CA ILE A 228 7.92 -13.79 8.54
C ILE A 228 8.94 -12.81 7.98
N ALA A 229 9.83 -12.32 8.84
CA ALA A 229 11.00 -11.57 8.43
C ALA A 229 12.19 -12.52 8.27
N ALA A 230 12.77 -12.59 7.07
CA ALA A 230 13.94 -13.41 6.78
C ALA A 230 15.06 -12.55 6.16
N SER A 231 16.30 -12.88 6.50
CA SER A 231 17.48 -12.27 5.88
C SER A 231 18.63 -13.27 5.82
N THR A 232 19.52 -13.10 4.84
CA THR A 232 20.80 -13.83 4.78
C THR A 232 21.82 -13.30 5.81
N ASN A 233 21.54 -12.18 6.46
CA ASN A 233 22.38 -11.60 7.52
C ASN A 233 21.63 -11.59 8.86
N ASN A 234 22.19 -12.28 9.86
CA ASN A 234 21.64 -12.31 11.22
C ASN A 234 21.48 -10.91 11.83
N GLN A 235 22.37 -9.96 11.53
CA GLN A 235 22.28 -8.59 12.03
C GLN A 235 21.01 -7.88 11.54
N ALA A 236 20.57 -8.16 10.30
CA ALA A 236 19.34 -7.58 9.78
C ALA A 236 18.11 -8.14 10.50
N VAL A 237 18.12 -9.45 10.79
CA VAL A 237 17.05 -10.09 11.58
C VAL A 237 17.00 -9.52 12.99
N THR A 238 18.16 -9.38 13.66
CA THR A 238 18.22 -8.81 15.02
C THR A 238 17.77 -7.35 15.04
N ASN A 239 18.14 -6.54 14.05
CA ASN A 239 17.69 -5.15 13.96
C ASN A 239 16.17 -5.03 13.80
N ILE A 240 15.57 -5.92 13.01
CA ILE A 240 14.11 -5.96 12.85
C ILE A 240 13.46 -6.33 14.18
N ILE A 241 13.85 -7.45 14.80
CA ILE A 241 13.23 -7.92 16.04
C ILE A 241 13.49 -7.00 17.24
N ASP A 242 14.63 -6.31 17.30
CA ASP A 242 14.91 -5.26 18.29
C ASP A 242 13.92 -4.11 18.18
N ALA A 243 13.56 -3.71 16.95
CA ALA A 243 12.55 -2.69 16.72
C ALA A 243 11.17 -3.13 17.21
N PHE A 244 10.80 -4.41 17.04
CA PHE A 244 9.58 -4.98 17.63
C PHE A 244 9.59 -4.98 19.17
N GLY A 245 10.74 -4.80 19.83
CA GLY A 245 10.81 -4.64 21.27
C GLY A 245 10.83 -3.19 21.75
N LYS A 246 11.45 -2.28 20.98
CA LYS A 246 11.80 -0.93 21.47
C LYS A 246 11.13 0.22 20.72
N ASP A 247 10.73 0.01 19.47
CA ASP A 247 10.34 1.09 18.56
C ASP A 247 8.81 1.23 18.44
N PHE A 248 8.04 0.27 18.96
CA PHE A 248 6.62 0.47 19.21
C PHE A 248 6.44 1.37 20.42
N ASP A 249 5.79 2.50 20.21
CA ASP A 249 5.44 3.39 21.29
C ASP A 249 4.35 2.73 22.17
N GLU A 250 4.48 2.93 23.48
CA GLU A 250 3.51 2.45 24.45
C GLU A 250 2.40 3.47 24.68
N GLY A 251 2.66 4.76 24.42
CA GLY A 251 1.79 5.85 24.86
C GLY A 251 2.03 6.20 26.33
N ASP A 252 1.22 7.13 26.84
CA ASP A 252 1.31 7.65 28.21
C ASP A 252 -0.01 7.55 29.00
N ASP A 253 -0.98 6.79 28.50
CA ASP A 253 -2.30 6.59 29.10
C ASP A 253 -2.52 5.16 29.65
N GLU A 254 -3.74 4.85 30.10
CA GLU A 254 -4.08 3.56 30.69
C GLU A 254 -4.10 2.38 29.68
N LEU A 255 -4.06 2.64 28.37
CA LEU A 255 -3.80 1.62 27.35
C LEU A 255 -2.30 1.41 27.12
N SER A 256 -1.41 2.00 27.90
CA SER A 256 0.04 1.86 27.69
C SER A 256 0.58 0.53 28.22
N GLY A 257 1.65 0.04 27.57
CA GLY A 257 2.37 -1.18 27.96
C GLY A 257 1.69 -2.49 27.58
N ARG A 258 1.80 -3.53 28.40
CA ARG A 258 1.20 -4.85 28.13
C ARG A 258 0.20 -5.20 29.22
N TRP A 259 -0.93 -5.81 28.85
CA TRP A 259 -1.90 -6.30 29.84
C TRP A 259 -1.63 -7.74 30.26
N LEU A 260 -0.68 -8.41 29.61
CA LEU A 260 -0.11 -9.67 30.08
C LEU A 260 1.23 -9.42 30.82
N PRO A 261 1.49 -10.13 31.93
CA PRO A 261 2.75 -9.99 32.67
C PRO A 261 3.93 -10.59 31.90
N ASP A 262 5.13 -10.07 32.14
CA ASP A 262 6.40 -10.57 31.60
C ASP A 262 6.49 -10.65 30.05
N ILE A 263 5.76 -9.80 29.32
CA ILE A 263 5.87 -9.68 27.86
C ILE A 263 6.59 -8.37 27.50
N PHE A 264 7.68 -8.47 26.73
CA PHE A 264 8.57 -7.33 26.45
C PHE A 264 8.81 -7.07 24.95
N SER A 265 8.08 -7.75 24.05
CA SER A 265 8.24 -7.62 22.61
C SER A 265 6.93 -7.90 21.87
N TYR A 266 6.82 -7.47 20.62
CA TYR A 266 5.74 -7.81 19.71
C TYR A 266 6.09 -8.92 18.71
N GLY A 267 7.32 -9.48 18.78
CA GLY A 267 7.78 -10.49 17.83
C GLY A 267 8.46 -11.68 18.49
N GLY A 268 8.34 -12.83 17.82
CA GLY A 268 9.09 -14.05 18.12
C GLY A 268 10.42 -14.11 17.37
N TYR A 269 11.46 -14.61 18.03
CA TYR A 269 12.75 -14.93 17.43
C TYR A 269 13.01 -16.43 17.51
N LEU A 270 13.44 -17.01 16.39
CA LEU A 270 13.76 -18.43 16.25
C LEU A 270 15.29 -18.60 16.13
N PRO A 271 16.05 -18.47 17.24
CA PRO A 271 17.49 -18.66 17.24
C PRO A 271 17.86 -20.13 17.02
N SER A 272 19.14 -20.37 16.71
CA SER A 272 19.72 -21.71 16.83
C SER A 272 19.67 -22.19 18.29
N ALA A 273 19.65 -23.51 18.51
CA ALA A 273 19.65 -24.10 19.86
C ALA A 273 20.80 -23.61 20.76
N TYR A 274 21.97 -23.31 20.18
CA TYR A 274 23.11 -22.76 20.93
C TYR A 274 22.90 -21.29 21.33
N GLY A 275 22.19 -20.51 20.50
CA GLY A 275 21.93 -19.09 20.72
C GLY A 275 20.67 -18.79 21.55
N GLU A 276 19.84 -19.80 21.83
CA GLU A 276 18.53 -19.60 22.48
C GLU A 276 18.63 -19.02 23.88
N LEU A 277 19.60 -19.48 24.69
CA LEU A 277 19.78 -18.99 26.07
C LEU A 277 20.10 -17.48 26.14
N GLU A 278 20.90 -16.98 25.19
CA GLU A 278 21.19 -15.54 25.13
C GLU A 278 20.02 -14.76 24.53
N ALA A 279 19.40 -15.30 23.47
CA ALA A 279 18.26 -14.69 22.81
C ALA A 279 17.02 -14.55 23.73
N ALA A 280 16.77 -15.55 24.59
CA ALA A 280 15.64 -15.57 25.50
C ALA A 280 15.68 -14.43 26.55
N LYS A 281 16.82 -13.75 26.72
CA LYS A 281 16.94 -12.57 27.59
C LYS A 281 16.32 -11.31 26.99
N SER A 282 16.16 -11.27 25.67
CA SER A 282 15.74 -10.05 24.94
C SER A 282 14.59 -10.28 23.98
N TYR A 283 14.31 -11.52 23.59
CA TYR A 283 13.31 -11.86 22.58
C TYR A 283 12.40 -12.98 23.05
N GLN A 284 11.18 -13.03 22.49
CA GLN A 284 10.30 -14.16 22.66
C GLN A 284 10.83 -15.36 21.86
N THR A 285 11.34 -16.36 22.56
CA THR A 285 11.87 -17.60 21.95
C THR A 285 10.92 -18.77 22.22
N LYS A 286 11.30 -19.98 21.82
CA LYS A 286 10.52 -21.19 22.15
C LYS A 286 10.28 -21.30 23.67
N HIS A 287 11.28 -21.01 24.50
CA HIS A 287 11.12 -20.99 25.95
C HIS A 287 10.01 -20.03 26.45
N PHE A 288 9.83 -18.88 25.79
CA PHE A 288 8.76 -17.95 26.13
C PHE A 288 7.38 -18.56 25.86
N TYR A 289 7.17 -19.17 24.69
CA TYR A 289 5.91 -19.82 24.34
C TYR A 289 5.57 -20.97 25.30
N GLU A 290 6.57 -21.80 25.64
CA GLU A 290 6.40 -22.87 26.63
C GLU A 290 6.01 -22.35 28.02
N LYS A 291 6.49 -21.16 28.42
CA LYS A 291 6.14 -20.51 29.71
C LYS A 291 4.72 -19.97 29.71
N VAL A 292 4.29 -19.26 28.67
CA VAL A 292 2.97 -18.59 28.65
C VAL A 292 1.81 -19.57 28.49
N GLU A 293 2.08 -20.78 27.99
CA GLU A 293 1.09 -21.85 27.87
C GLU A 293 0.90 -22.66 29.18
N GLN A 294 1.65 -22.35 30.25
CA GLN A 294 1.47 -23.00 31.56
C GLN A 294 0.22 -22.47 32.29
N LEU A 295 -0.51 -23.37 32.96
CA LEU A 295 -1.73 -23.01 33.72
C LEU A 295 -1.47 -21.93 34.78
N ASP A 296 -0.36 -22.02 35.51
CA ASP A 296 0.01 -21.02 36.53
C ASP A 296 0.19 -19.62 35.94
N PHE A 297 0.68 -19.52 34.70
CA PHE A 297 0.81 -18.24 34.01
C PHE A 297 -0.55 -17.72 33.56
N LEU A 298 -1.42 -18.60 33.03
CA LEU A 298 -2.77 -18.21 32.57
C LEU A 298 -3.60 -17.61 33.71
N ASP A 299 -3.58 -18.19 34.91
CA ASP A 299 -4.30 -17.65 36.07
C ASP A 299 -3.82 -16.24 36.46
N GLN A 300 -2.49 -16.04 36.48
CA GLN A 300 -1.89 -14.74 36.78
C GLN A 300 -2.16 -13.72 35.68
N ALA A 301 -2.07 -14.15 34.42
CA ALA A 301 -2.31 -13.33 33.25
C ALA A 301 -3.77 -12.87 33.20
N GLN A 302 -4.74 -13.75 33.45
CA GLN A 302 -6.15 -13.39 33.49
C GLN A 302 -6.44 -12.35 34.58
N ALA A 303 -5.89 -12.53 35.79
CA ALA A 303 -6.08 -11.58 36.88
C ALA A 303 -5.47 -10.21 36.56
N HIS A 304 -4.23 -10.18 36.05
CA HIS A 304 -3.55 -8.95 35.66
C HIS A 304 -4.27 -8.24 34.51
N TYR A 305 -4.72 -8.99 33.49
CA TYR A 305 -5.44 -8.46 32.34
C TYR A 305 -6.74 -7.77 32.75
N LEU A 306 -7.54 -8.40 33.62
CA LEU A 306 -8.79 -7.81 34.11
C LEU A 306 -8.56 -6.56 34.98
N ASP A 307 -7.51 -6.54 35.79
CA ASP A 307 -7.14 -5.35 36.57
C ASP A 307 -6.76 -4.18 35.67
N ARG A 308 -5.93 -4.42 34.64
CA ARG A 308 -5.58 -3.42 33.63
C ARG A 308 -6.79 -2.93 32.83
N ALA A 309 -7.66 -3.84 32.40
CA ALA A 309 -8.89 -3.49 31.70
C ALA A 309 -9.80 -2.58 32.53
N LYS A 310 -9.90 -2.83 33.84
CA LYS A 310 -10.66 -2.00 34.77
C LYS A 310 -10.05 -0.61 34.96
N GLN A 311 -8.72 -0.51 34.97
CA GLN A 311 -8.02 0.79 35.03
C GLN A 311 -8.23 1.61 33.75
N ALA A 312 -8.14 0.95 32.59
CA ALA A 312 -8.36 1.61 31.29
C ALA A 312 -9.80 2.04 31.04
N PHE A 313 -10.78 1.27 31.54
CA PHE A 313 -12.20 1.55 31.34
C PHE A 313 -12.97 1.53 32.67
N PRO A 314 -12.77 2.54 33.55
CA PRO A 314 -13.32 2.54 34.90
C PRO A 314 -14.86 2.64 34.95
N GLN A 315 -15.48 3.09 33.87
CA GLN A 315 -16.94 3.18 33.73
C GLN A 315 -17.58 1.85 33.27
N GLN A 316 -16.77 0.89 32.82
CA GLN A 316 -17.24 -0.42 32.39
C GLN A 316 -17.09 -1.43 33.54
N ASN A 317 -17.98 -2.42 33.59
CA ASN A 317 -17.93 -3.49 34.56
C ASN A 317 -17.83 -4.83 33.86
N PHE A 318 -16.59 -5.26 33.58
CA PHE A 318 -16.32 -6.51 32.90
C PHE A 318 -16.35 -7.69 33.89
N ALA A 319 -17.13 -8.72 33.57
CA ALA A 319 -17.18 -9.95 34.36
C ALA A 319 -16.03 -10.92 34.02
N ASP A 320 -15.56 -10.90 32.77
CA ASP A 320 -14.55 -11.81 32.25
C ASP A 320 -13.79 -11.20 31.05
N VAL A 321 -12.76 -11.90 30.59
CA VAL A 321 -11.90 -11.50 29.47
C VAL A 321 -12.68 -11.42 28.16
N THR A 322 -13.71 -12.25 27.97
CA THR A 322 -14.53 -12.25 26.75
C THR A 322 -15.30 -10.93 26.59
N GLN A 323 -15.81 -10.38 27.70
CA GLN A 323 -16.47 -9.08 27.68
C GLN A 323 -15.50 -7.93 27.38
N VAL A 324 -14.28 -7.98 27.92
CA VAL A 324 -13.23 -7.00 27.60
C VAL A 324 -12.88 -7.07 26.11
N LYS A 325 -12.66 -8.29 25.57
CA LYS A 325 -12.35 -8.51 24.15
C LYS A 325 -13.44 -7.95 23.23
N ALA A 326 -14.71 -8.22 23.55
CA ALA A 326 -15.85 -7.71 22.80
C ALA A 326 -15.93 -6.18 22.86
N TYR A 327 -15.62 -5.57 24.00
CA TYR A 327 -15.55 -4.13 24.17
C TYR A 327 -14.43 -3.50 23.34
N LEU A 328 -13.22 -4.05 23.41
CA LEU A 328 -12.08 -3.60 22.60
C LEU A 328 -12.37 -3.69 21.09
N LEU A 329 -13.03 -4.76 20.65
CA LEU A 329 -13.47 -4.89 19.26
C LEU A 329 -14.51 -3.82 18.87
N ALA A 330 -15.42 -3.46 19.78
CA ALA A 330 -16.39 -2.40 19.54
C ALA A 330 -15.70 -1.03 19.41
N GLU A 331 -14.71 -0.73 20.25
CA GLU A 331 -13.89 0.49 20.15
C GLU A 331 -13.09 0.52 18.84
N LEU A 332 -12.48 -0.60 18.43
CA LEU A 332 -11.80 -0.72 17.13
C LEU A 332 -12.75 -0.42 15.97
N ARG A 333 -13.97 -0.96 16.00
CA ARG A 333 -15.00 -0.69 14.97
C ARG A 333 -15.46 0.76 14.98
N GLN A 334 -15.53 1.41 16.15
CA GLN A 334 -15.85 2.82 16.24
C GLN A 334 -14.79 3.68 15.55
N HIS A 335 -13.51 3.39 15.78
CA HIS A 335 -12.42 4.09 15.10
C HIS A 335 -12.35 3.78 13.60
N GLN A 336 -12.63 2.54 13.18
CA GLN A 336 -12.80 2.21 11.76
C GLN A 336 -13.89 3.06 11.11
N ASN A 337 -15.07 3.15 11.73
CA ASN A 337 -16.17 3.98 11.24
C ASN A 337 -15.80 5.47 11.20
N GLN A 338 -14.97 5.94 12.13
CA GLN A 338 -14.45 7.31 12.12
C GLN A 338 -13.55 7.56 10.89
N LEU A 339 -12.63 6.64 10.58
CA LEU A 339 -11.78 6.74 9.39
C LEU A 339 -12.62 6.68 8.10
N ASP A 340 -13.62 5.81 8.03
CA ASP A 340 -14.57 5.74 6.92
C ASP A 340 -15.36 7.04 6.77
N HIS A 341 -15.82 7.62 7.88
CA HIS A 341 -16.58 8.86 7.89
C HIS A 341 -15.74 10.03 7.34
N ILE A 342 -14.48 10.15 7.77
CA ILE A 342 -13.55 11.17 7.29
C ILE A 342 -13.32 11.01 5.78
N GLN A 343 -12.97 9.80 5.32
CA GLN A 343 -12.69 9.56 3.90
C GLN A 343 -13.92 9.82 3.02
N ASN A 344 -15.10 9.36 3.44
CA ASN A 344 -16.33 9.56 2.67
C ASN A 344 -16.73 11.05 2.57
N ASN A 345 -16.63 11.81 3.67
CA ASN A 345 -16.92 13.24 3.65
C ASN A 345 -15.91 14.01 2.79
N TRP A 346 -14.63 13.65 2.83
CA TRP A 346 -13.62 14.23 1.95
C TRP A 346 -13.93 13.99 0.47
N HIS A 347 -14.24 12.75 0.09
CA HIS A 347 -14.59 12.44 -1.30
C HIS A 347 -15.85 13.16 -1.75
N HIS A 348 -16.85 13.27 -0.87
CA HIS A 348 -18.07 14.00 -1.16
C HIS A 348 -17.78 15.50 -1.34
N TYR A 349 -17.06 16.13 -0.41
CA TYR A 349 -16.66 17.53 -0.51
C TYR A 349 -15.84 17.83 -1.77
N ASN A 350 -14.82 17.03 -2.07
CA ASN A 350 -14.01 17.22 -3.28
C ASN A 350 -14.79 17.04 -4.58
N ARG A 351 -15.75 16.10 -4.60
CA ARG A 351 -16.64 15.95 -5.75
C ARG A 351 -17.48 17.22 -5.94
N GLN A 352 -18.10 17.71 -4.87
CA GLN A 352 -18.92 18.92 -4.92
C GLN A 352 -18.09 20.16 -5.29
N LEU A 353 -16.86 20.28 -4.79
CA LEU A 353 -15.92 21.35 -5.13
C LEU A 353 -15.61 21.36 -6.64
N ASN A 354 -15.28 20.18 -7.20
CA ASN A 354 -15.02 20.04 -8.63
C ASN A 354 -16.27 20.34 -9.47
N ASP A 355 -17.44 19.87 -9.05
CA ASP A 355 -18.71 20.10 -9.74
C ASP A 355 -19.07 21.60 -9.74
N ILE A 356 -18.90 22.29 -8.61
CA ILE A 356 -19.14 23.73 -8.49
C ILE A 356 -18.17 24.53 -9.35
N HIS A 357 -16.87 24.23 -9.30
CA HIS A 357 -15.89 24.90 -10.15
C HIS A 357 -16.19 24.70 -11.64
N SER A 358 -16.61 23.50 -12.05
CA SER A 358 -16.95 23.22 -13.44
C SER A 358 -18.17 23.99 -13.96
N ARG A 359 -19.12 24.34 -13.08
CA ARG A 359 -20.40 24.96 -13.43
C ARG A 359 -20.44 26.46 -13.22
N LEU A 360 -19.91 26.91 -12.09
CA LEU A 360 -19.95 28.30 -11.63
C LEU A 360 -18.59 29.00 -11.75
N GLY A 361 -17.52 28.28 -12.10
CA GLY A 361 -16.18 28.84 -12.26
C GLY A 361 -15.47 29.09 -10.93
N ASP A 362 -14.41 29.91 -10.99
CA ASP A 362 -13.48 30.14 -9.87
C ASP A 362 -14.09 30.93 -8.70
N ASN A 363 -15.17 31.69 -8.94
CA ASN A 363 -15.86 32.44 -7.90
C ASN A 363 -17.38 32.15 -7.92
N PRO A 364 -17.80 31.01 -7.34
CA PRO A 364 -19.18 30.57 -7.39
C PRO A 364 -20.17 31.57 -6.78
N GLN A 365 -19.74 32.27 -5.72
CA GLN A 365 -20.54 33.28 -5.02
C GLN A 365 -20.84 34.48 -5.91
N GLN A 366 -19.82 34.98 -6.63
CA GLN A 366 -20.00 36.08 -7.58
C GLN A 366 -20.90 35.65 -8.74
N THR A 367 -20.68 34.47 -9.32
CA THR A 367 -21.49 33.96 -10.44
C THR A 367 -22.95 33.77 -10.04
N LEU A 368 -23.22 33.32 -8.81
CA LEU A 368 -24.57 33.21 -8.27
C LEU A 368 -25.23 34.59 -8.10
N ALA A 369 -24.48 35.58 -7.60
CA ALA A 369 -24.96 36.95 -7.44
C ALA A 369 -25.28 37.61 -8.81
N ASP A 370 -24.42 37.41 -9.81
CA ASP A 370 -24.63 37.89 -11.18
C ASP A 370 -25.90 37.27 -11.80
N GLN A 371 -26.11 35.97 -11.58
CA GLN A 371 -27.32 35.28 -12.03
C GLN A 371 -28.58 35.77 -11.29
N GLN A 372 -28.48 36.08 -10.00
CA GLN A 372 -29.59 36.68 -9.24
C GLN A 372 -29.96 38.07 -9.79
N GLN A 373 -28.97 38.85 -10.21
CA GLN A 373 -29.19 40.14 -10.86
C GLN A 373 -29.86 39.95 -12.24
N ALA A 374 -29.44 38.93 -13.01
CA ALA A 374 -30.08 38.60 -14.29
C ALA A 374 -31.56 38.23 -14.13
N VAL A 375 -31.92 37.44 -13.10
CA VAL A 375 -33.32 37.13 -12.76
C VAL A 375 -34.11 38.40 -12.45
N SER A 376 -33.53 39.31 -11.66
CA SER A 376 -34.17 40.58 -11.30
C SER A 376 -34.42 41.47 -12.53
N ASN A 377 -33.45 41.54 -13.44
CA ASN A 377 -33.57 42.26 -14.71
C ASN A 377 -34.65 41.64 -15.62
N ALA A 378 -34.66 40.30 -15.75
CA ALA A 378 -35.68 39.59 -16.55
C ALA A 378 -37.10 39.77 -15.98
N GLN A 379 -37.24 39.77 -14.65
CA GLN A 379 -38.51 40.04 -13.97
C GLN A 379 -39.00 41.46 -14.26
N ALA A 380 -38.12 42.47 -14.21
CA ALA A 380 -38.48 43.85 -14.54
C ALA A 380 -38.93 44.00 -16.00
N LEU A 381 -38.24 43.35 -16.96
CA LEU A 381 -38.63 43.36 -18.38
C LEU A 381 -39.98 42.67 -18.63
N LYS A 382 -40.23 41.55 -17.96
CA LYS A 382 -41.51 40.83 -18.01
C LYS A 382 -42.65 41.68 -17.43
N ASP A 383 -42.43 42.33 -16.29
CA ASP A 383 -43.44 43.18 -15.66
C ASP A 383 -43.75 44.41 -16.51
N ASN A 384 -42.73 45.05 -17.09
CA ASN A 384 -42.91 46.13 -18.05
C ASN A 384 -43.73 45.69 -19.28
N ALA A 385 -43.40 44.55 -19.89
CA ALA A 385 -44.16 44.01 -21.02
C ALA A 385 -45.63 43.70 -20.65
N LYS A 386 -45.88 43.23 -19.42
CA LYS A 386 -47.22 42.99 -18.89
C LYS A 386 -47.99 44.30 -18.68
N GLU A 387 -47.33 45.32 -18.15
CA GLU A 387 -47.90 46.66 -17.98
C GLU A 387 -48.27 47.26 -19.33
N GLN A 388 -47.42 47.17 -20.34
CA GLN A 388 -47.71 47.61 -21.71
C GLN A 388 -48.95 46.89 -22.29
N LEU A 389 -49.01 45.55 -22.19
CA LEU A 389 -50.17 44.78 -22.63
C LEU A 389 -51.46 45.18 -21.88
N THR A 390 -51.36 45.44 -20.58
CA THR A 390 -52.50 45.83 -19.75
C THR A 390 -52.97 47.25 -20.06
N ALA A 391 -52.03 48.18 -20.26
CA ALA A 391 -52.30 49.55 -20.65
C ALA A 391 -52.99 49.63 -22.01
N TRP A 392 -52.53 48.83 -22.99
CA TRP A 392 -53.20 48.69 -24.30
C TRP A 392 -54.65 48.20 -24.16
N ARG A 393 -54.88 47.16 -23.36
CA ARG A 393 -56.24 46.63 -23.11
C ARG A 393 -57.13 47.64 -22.38
N SER A 394 -56.59 48.34 -21.40
CA SER A 394 -57.30 49.39 -20.66
C SER A 394 -57.67 50.56 -21.57
N TYR A 395 -56.75 50.97 -22.45
CA TYR A 395 -57.01 51.99 -23.48
C TYR A 395 -58.18 51.57 -24.39
N LEU A 396 -58.14 50.36 -24.95
CA LEU A 396 -59.23 49.82 -25.78
C LEU A 396 -60.56 49.72 -25.01
N GLY A 397 -60.53 49.37 -23.73
CA GLY A 397 -61.72 49.27 -22.87
C GLY A 397 -62.34 50.62 -22.52
N ASN A 398 -61.55 51.70 -22.51
CA ASN A 398 -61.99 53.06 -22.20
C ASN A 398 -62.31 53.91 -23.45
N GLU A 399 -62.30 53.32 -24.64
CA GLU A 399 -62.70 54.03 -25.86
C GLU A 399 -64.15 54.56 -25.76
N SER A 400 -64.38 55.74 -26.31
CA SER A 400 -65.71 56.36 -26.29
C SER A 400 -66.73 55.46 -26.99
N THR A 401 -67.71 54.96 -26.23
CA THR A 401 -68.78 54.09 -26.73
C THR A 401 -69.50 54.68 -27.95
N TRP A 402 -69.67 56.00 -27.99
CA TRP A 402 -70.24 56.72 -29.14
C TRP A 402 -69.37 56.64 -30.39
N LEU A 403 -68.05 56.79 -30.25
CA LEU A 403 -67.13 56.66 -31.39
C LEU A 403 -67.10 55.21 -31.90
N THR A 404 -67.16 54.23 -30.99
CA THR A 404 -67.18 52.80 -31.34
C THR A 404 -68.49 52.40 -32.04
N LEU A 405 -69.64 52.92 -31.60
CA LEU A 405 -70.96 52.71 -32.21
C LEU A 405 -71.07 53.29 -33.63
N PHE A 406 -70.39 54.42 -33.91
CA PHE A 406 -70.41 55.08 -35.22
C PHE A 406 -69.17 54.81 -36.09
N LYS A 407 -68.38 53.77 -35.76
CA LYS A 407 -67.19 53.32 -36.52
C LYS A 407 -67.42 53.10 -38.02
N TRP A 408 -68.66 52.87 -38.45
CA TRP A 408 -69.01 52.67 -39.86
C TRP A 408 -68.87 53.96 -40.71
N LEU A 409 -68.84 55.13 -40.08
CA LEU A 409 -68.57 56.41 -40.75
C LEU A 409 -67.05 56.63 -40.92
N PRO A 410 -66.54 56.82 -42.15
CA PRO A 410 -65.11 57.02 -42.42
C PRO A 410 -64.39 58.06 -41.53
N PRO A 411 -64.93 59.27 -41.26
CA PRO A 411 -64.24 60.26 -40.43
C PRO A 411 -64.10 59.82 -38.96
N ILE A 412 -65.04 59.02 -38.44
CA ILE A 412 -65.01 58.52 -37.05
C ILE A 412 -64.02 57.36 -36.95
N LYS A 413 -64.00 56.46 -37.95
CA LYS A 413 -63.00 55.40 -38.08
C LYS A 413 -61.58 55.96 -38.12
N ASN A 414 -61.33 56.95 -38.99
CA ASN A 414 -60.02 57.57 -39.12
C ASN A 414 -59.56 58.26 -37.83
N LYS A 415 -60.48 58.89 -37.10
CA LYS A 415 -60.18 59.52 -35.80
C LYS A 415 -59.79 58.48 -34.73
N LEU A 416 -60.53 57.37 -34.64
CA LEU A 416 -60.20 56.27 -33.71
C LEU A 416 -58.86 55.61 -34.06
N ASP A 417 -58.61 55.35 -35.34
CA ASP A 417 -57.35 54.74 -35.79
C ASP A 417 -56.15 55.65 -35.48
N LEU A 418 -56.29 56.98 -35.63
CA LEU A 418 -55.25 57.95 -35.22
C LEU A 418 -55.02 57.98 -33.70
N GLN A 419 -56.09 57.93 -32.90
CA GLN A 419 -55.96 57.90 -31.44
C GLN A 419 -55.27 56.61 -30.96
N ARG A 420 -55.63 55.46 -31.54
CA ARG A 420 -54.98 54.17 -31.28
C ARG A 420 -53.50 54.22 -31.64
N ARG A 421 -53.15 54.72 -32.83
CA ARG A 421 -51.75 54.87 -33.26
C ARG A 421 -50.95 55.75 -32.33
N SER A 422 -51.49 56.91 -31.94
CA SER A 422 -50.82 57.81 -30.99
C SER A 422 -50.54 57.13 -29.65
N PHE A 423 -51.47 56.30 -29.15
CA PHE A 423 -51.23 55.52 -27.94
C PHE A 423 -50.17 54.43 -28.17
N MET A 424 -50.20 53.73 -29.32
CA MET A 424 -49.22 52.70 -29.68
C MET A 424 -47.78 53.26 -29.67
N PHE A 425 -47.56 54.44 -30.27
CA PHE A 425 -46.24 55.10 -30.29
C PHE A 425 -45.74 55.51 -28.90
N ASN A 426 -46.63 55.97 -28.02
CA ASN A 426 -46.26 56.36 -26.67
C ASN A 426 -46.01 55.17 -25.72
N LEU A 427 -46.49 53.98 -26.09
CA LEU A 427 -46.46 52.80 -25.22
C LEU A 427 -45.15 52.00 -25.34
N ILE A 428 -44.53 51.99 -26.52
CA ILE A 428 -43.32 51.21 -26.80
C ILE A 428 -42.27 52.12 -27.45
N GLU A 429 -41.05 52.13 -26.91
CA GLU A 429 -39.87 52.71 -27.58
C GLU A 429 -39.45 51.80 -28.76
N HIS A 430 -40.13 51.93 -29.89
CA HIS A 430 -39.87 51.15 -31.10
C HIS A 430 -39.87 52.04 -32.35
N ASP A 431 -39.23 51.53 -33.41
CA ASP A 431 -39.10 52.19 -34.71
C ASP A 431 -40.48 52.56 -35.28
N GLU A 432 -40.68 53.84 -35.61
CA GLU A 432 -41.97 54.37 -36.05
C GLU A 432 -42.52 53.62 -37.27
N GLU A 433 -41.63 53.21 -38.20
CA GLU A 433 -41.96 52.50 -39.43
C GLU A 433 -42.60 51.11 -39.19
N GLN A 434 -42.23 50.42 -38.11
CA GLN A 434 -42.77 49.08 -37.80
C GLN A 434 -44.18 49.16 -37.22
N ILE A 435 -44.51 50.27 -36.56
CA ILE A 435 -45.80 50.51 -35.89
C ILE A 435 -46.82 51.13 -36.87
N GLU A 436 -46.36 51.91 -37.85
CA GLU A 436 -47.21 52.73 -38.73
C GLU A 436 -48.27 51.93 -39.51
N ASN A 437 -47.96 50.67 -39.84
CA ASN A 437 -48.82 49.78 -40.64
C ASN A 437 -49.51 48.66 -39.84
N LEU A 438 -49.40 48.64 -38.51
CA LEU A 438 -50.00 47.60 -37.67
C LEU A 438 -51.47 47.87 -37.37
N SER A 439 -52.33 46.88 -37.63
CA SER A 439 -53.71 46.87 -37.12
C SER A 439 -53.73 46.62 -35.61
N SER A 440 -54.76 47.10 -34.91
CA SER A 440 -54.95 46.89 -33.46
C SER A 440 -54.82 45.43 -33.01
N ASP A 441 -55.38 44.47 -33.76
CA ASP A 441 -55.33 43.04 -33.41
C ASP A 441 -53.92 42.46 -33.54
N ARG A 442 -53.18 42.90 -34.57
CA ARG A 442 -51.77 42.53 -34.77
C ARG A 442 -50.87 43.16 -33.71
N PHE A 443 -51.17 44.39 -33.27
CA PHE A 443 -50.43 45.04 -32.19
C PHE A 443 -50.64 44.35 -30.84
N GLU A 444 -51.89 43.95 -30.50
CA GLU A 444 -52.11 43.13 -29.29
C GLU A 444 -51.39 41.79 -29.40
N SER A 445 -51.37 41.17 -30.58
CA SER A 445 -50.66 39.90 -30.82
C SER A 445 -49.14 40.05 -30.64
N LEU A 446 -48.57 41.18 -31.09
CA LEU A 446 -47.16 41.52 -30.86
C LEU A 446 -46.86 41.69 -29.37
N LEU A 447 -47.67 42.47 -28.64
CA LEU A 447 -47.52 42.65 -27.19
C LEU A 447 -47.64 41.33 -26.42
N LYS A 448 -48.56 40.44 -26.83
CA LYS A 448 -48.66 39.08 -26.28
C LYS A 448 -47.40 38.26 -26.54
N GLN A 449 -46.83 38.34 -27.74
CA GLN A 449 -45.59 37.62 -28.09
C GLN A 449 -44.39 38.15 -27.30
N ILE A 450 -44.25 39.48 -27.17
CA ILE A 450 -43.21 40.12 -26.34
C ILE A 450 -43.36 39.66 -24.89
N PHE A 451 -44.57 39.76 -24.32
CA PHE A 451 -44.82 39.29 -22.95
C PHE A 451 -44.51 37.79 -22.79
N SER A 452 -44.92 36.95 -23.74
CA SER A 452 -44.60 35.51 -23.70
C SER A 452 -43.09 35.28 -23.72
N SER A 453 -42.37 35.90 -24.65
CA SER A 453 -40.90 35.76 -24.76
C SER A 453 -40.18 36.25 -23.50
N LYS A 454 -40.58 37.38 -22.92
CA LYS A 454 -39.99 37.88 -21.66
C LYS A 454 -40.38 37.02 -20.45
N LYS A 455 -41.56 36.41 -20.48
CA LYS A 455 -41.97 35.43 -19.48
C LYS A 455 -41.13 34.16 -19.58
N ASP A 456 -40.90 33.64 -20.78
CA ASP A 456 -40.11 32.43 -21.02
C ASP A 456 -38.65 32.65 -20.60
N ASP A 457 -38.05 33.81 -20.95
CA ASP A 457 -36.71 34.19 -20.49
C ASP A 457 -36.64 34.32 -18.96
N PHE A 458 -37.60 35.00 -18.32
CA PHE A 458 -37.66 35.06 -16.86
C PHE A 458 -37.76 33.67 -16.22
N ASP A 459 -38.62 32.80 -16.74
CA ASP A 459 -38.80 31.45 -16.23
C ASP A 459 -37.50 30.63 -16.43
N GLU A 460 -36.78 30.79 -17.55
CA GLU A 460 -35.46 30.17 -17.78
C GLU A 460 -34.40 30.67 -16.79
N GLN A 461 -34.21 31.99 -16.66
CA GLN A 461 -33.22 32.57 -15.76
C GLN A 461 -33.50 32.17 -14.31
N LYS A 462 -34.77 32.15 -13.91
CA LYS A 462 -35.19 31.75 -12.57
C LYS A 462 -34.91 30.27 -12.31
N ASN A 463 -35.24 29.38 -13.23
CA ASN A 463 -34.97 27.96 -13.09
C ASN A 463 -33.46 27.69 -13.01
N ARG A 464 -32.65 28.39 -13.82
CA ARG A 464 -31.19 28.32 -13.78
C ARG A 464 -30.65 28.77 -12.42
N TYR A 465 -31.10 29.93 -11.92
CA TYR A 465 -30.71 30.44 -10.60
C TYR A 465 -31.08 29.45 -9.48
N GLN A 466 -32.30 28.90 -9.49
CA GLN A 466 -32.73 27.93 -8.48
C GLN A 466 -31.86 26.67 -8.49
N SER A 467 -31.58 26.12 -9.68
CA SER A 467 -30.71 24.95 -9.81
C SER A 467 -29.29 25.22 -9.31
N TRP A 468 -28.73 26.39 -9.61
CA TRP A 468 -27.40 26.79 -9.14
C TRP A 468 -27.37 27.04 -7.64
N LEU A 469 -28.43 27.63 -7.08
CA LEU A 469 -28.56 27.85 -5.65
C LEU A 469 -28.63 26.53 -4.87
N GLU A 470 -29.43 25.58 -5.33
CA GLU A 470 -29.52 24.24 -4.73
C GLU A 470 -28.14 23.55 -4.70
N GLN A 471 -27.42 23.58 -5.81
CA GLN A 471 -26.07 22.98 -5.90
C GLN A 471 -25.06 23.70 -5.01
N TYR A 472 -25.11 25.03 -4.95
CA TYR A 472 -24.23 25.80 -4.09
C TYR A 472 -24.51 25.49 -2.60
N GLN A 473 -25.78 25.30 -2.21
CA GLN A 473 -26.16 24.85 -0.88
C GLN A 473 -25.68 23.43 -0.56
N GLU A 474 -25.77 22.50 -1.51
CA GLU A 474 -25.21 21.15 -1.37
C GLU A 474 -23.70 21.18 -1.17
N PHE A 475 -22.99 22.05 -1.88
CA PHE A 475 -21.56 22.28 -1.71
C PHE A 475 -21.23 22.84 -0.32
N GLU A 476 -21.92 23.89 0.13
CA GLU A 476 -21.72 24.45 1.48
C GLU A 476 -22.00 23.39 2.56
N GLN A 477 -23.04 22.58 2.40
CA GLN A 477 -23.31 21.49 3.33
C GLN A 477 -22.21 20.42 3.30
N SER A 478 -21.67 20.08 2.13
CA SER A 478 -20.55 19.12 2.02
C SER A 478 -19.29 19.63 2.70
N GLN A 479 -19.02 20.93 2.64
CA GLN A 479 -17.92 21.59 3.33
C GLN A 479 -18.11 21.53 4.85
N LEU A 480 -19.31 21.84 5.34
CA LEU A 480 -19.63 21.75 6.76
C LEU A 480 -19.48 20.31 7.28
N ASN A 481 -19.96 19.32 6.54
CA ASN A 481 -19.83 17.90 6.90
C ASN A 481 -18.35 17.47 6.92
N TRP A 482 -17.53 17.96 5.98
CA TRP A 482 -16.09 17.72 6.02
C TRP A 482 -15.46 18.29 7.30
N LEU A 483 -15.73 19.55 7.62
CA LEU A 483 -15.20 20.20 8.82
C LEU A 483 -15.67 19.52 10.11
N ASP A 484 -16.94 19.11 10.19
CA ASP A 484 -17.47 18.36 11.33
C ASP A 484 -16.76 17.02 11.51
N SER A 485 -16.51 16.31 10.40
CA SER A 485 -15.84 15.00 10.43
C SER A 485 -14.40 15.04 10.96
N ILE A 486 -13.74 16.21 10.89
CA ILE A 486 -12.35 16.41 11.32
C ILE A 486 -12.20 17.31 12.54
N ASN A 487 -13.29 17.78 13.14
CA ASN A 487 -13.29 18.81 14.17
C ASN A 487 -12.35 18.48 15.35
N ASN A 488 -12.30 17.21 15.75
CA ASN A 488 -11.45 16.73 16.85
C ASN A 488 -9.95 16.74 16.54
N PHE A 489 -9.54 17.03 15.31
CA PHE A 489 -8.14 17.00 14.85
C PHE A 489 -7.62 18.39 14.47
N THR A 490 -8.45 19.43 14.56
CA THR A 490 -8.14 20.76 14.01
C THR A 490 -8.17 21.90 15.03
N GLU A 491 -8.23 21.60 16.35
CA GLU A 491 -8.52 22.56 17.43
C GLU A 491 -7.62 23.82 17.48
N ASP A 492 -6.43 23.80 16.87
CA ASP A 492 -5.44 24.89 16.94
C ASP A 492 -5.17 25.63 15.61
N SER A 493 -5.90 25.38 14.52
CA SER A 493 -5.63 26.06 13.24
C SER A 493 -6.22 27.48 13.20
N PRO A 494 -5.40 28.57 13.24
CA PRO A 494 -5.90 29.94 13.27
C PRO A 494 -6.26 30.50 11.88
N GLU A 495 -6.26 29.67 10.83
CA GLU A 495 -6.37 30.13 9.45
C GLU A 495 -7.74 29.85 8.82
N GLN A 496 -8.16 30.77 7.95
CA GLN A 496 -9.41 30.75 7.18
C GLN A 496 -9.43 29.69 6.07
N THR A 497 -8.49 28.74 6.08
CA THR A 497 -8.26 27.77 5.00
C THR A 497 -8.82 26.40 5.38
N ILE A 498 -9.60 25.81 4.46
CA ILE A 498 -10.21 24.50 4.66
C ILE A 498 -9.10 23.44 4.69
N PRO A 499 -8.96 22.66 5.78
CA PRO A 499 -7.93 21.64 5.89
C PRO A 499 -8.01 20.61 4.76
N GLN A 500 -6.87 20.23 4.20
CA GLN A 500 -6.81 19.18 3.19
C GLN A 500 -6.71 17.80 3.85
N LEU A 501 -7.19 16.75 3.16
CA LEU A 501 -7.07 15.39 3.69
C LEU A 501 -5.62 15.00 4.00
N THR A 502 -4.64 15.48 3.22
CA THR A 502 -3.22 15.17 3.47
C THR A 502 -2.73 15.67 4.81
N ASP A 503 -3.24 16.81 5.28
CA ASP A 503 -2.85 17.39 6.55
C ASP A 503 -3.45 16.57 7.70
N ILE A 504 -4.74 16.23 7.56
CA ILE A 504 -5.47 15.40 8.51
C ILE A 504 -4.93 13.96 8.56
N ASP A 505 -4.53 13.38 7.42
CA ASP A 505 -4.04 12.01 7.33
C ASP A 505 -2.80 11.79 8.21
N SER A 506 -1.92 12.78 8.29
CA SER A 506 -0.76 12.73 9.19
C SER A 506 -1.15 12.77 10.67
N VAL A 507 -2.17 13.56 11.03
CA VAL A 507 -2.66 13.61 12.41
C VAL A 507 -3.32 12.30 12.81
N LEU A 508 -4.02 11.64 11.87
CA LEU A 508 -4.65 10.34 12.11
C LEU A 508 -3.66 9.23 12.45
N ASP A 509 -2.42 9.29 11.95
CA ASP A 509 -1.36 8.32 12.29
C ASP A 509 -1.07 8.34 13.80
N ILE A 510 -0.84 9.53 14.34
CA ILE A 510 -0.42 9.73 15.74
C ILE A 510 -1.60 9.74 16.74
N THR A 511 -2.83 9.79 16.23
CA THR A 511 -4.05 9.78 17.05
C THR A 511 -4.82 8.48 16.85
N THR A 512 -5.75 8.43 15.88
CA THR A 512 -6.68 7.31 15.68
C THR A 512 -5.97 6.00 15.38
N ARG A 513 -4.99 5.97 14.48
CA ARG A 513 -4.31 4.72 14.07
C ARG A 513 -3.39 4.19 15.15
N PHE A 514 -2.69 5.07 15.86
CA PHE A 514 -1.94 4.68 17.06
C PHE A 514 -2.87 4.11 18.14
N ARG A 515 -4.02 4.76 18.38
CA ARG A 515 -5.04 4.27 19.33
C ARG A 515 -5.57 2.90 18.93
N MET A 516 -5.90 2.71 17.65
CA MET A 516 -6.33 1.41 17.12
C MET A 516 -5.26 0.33 17.32
N PHE A 517 -3.97 0.66 17.14
CA PHE A 517 -2.89 -0.26 17.44
C PHE A 517 -2.89 -0.69 18.91
N ARG A 518 -2.96 0.26 19.87
CA ARG A 518 -3.02 -0.05 21.31
C ARG A 518 -4.22 -0.92 21.68
N LEU A 519 -5.39 -0.60 21.15
CA LEU A 519 -6.61 -1.40 21.35
C LEU A 519 -6.44 -2.83 20.80
N ALA A 520 -5.89 -2.97 19.59
CA ALA A 520 -5.67 -4.27 18.98
C ALA A 520 -4.66 -5.11 19.76
N VAL A 521 -3.58 -4.52 20.30
CA VAL A 521 -2.64 -5.23 21.18
C VAL A 521 -3.38 -5.93 22.31
N HIS A 522 -4.24 -5.21 23.03
CA HIS A 522 -4.99 -5.77 24.15
C HIS A 522 -6.13 -6.71 23.72
N TYR A 523 -6.66 -6.55 22.50
CA TYR A 523 -7.61 -7.50 21.92
C TYR A 523 -6.97 -8.87 21.68
N TRP A 524 -5.72 -8.90 21.25
CA TRP A 524 -4.97 -10.14 21.00
C TRP A 524 -4.38 -10.77 22.26
N GLU A 525 -4.19 -9.97 23.30
CA GLU A 525 -3.87 -10.47 24.65
C GLU A 525 -5.06 -11.18 25.33
N ALA A 526 -6.29 -10.94 24.85
CA ALA A 526 -7.54 -11.53 25.31
C ALA A 526 -7.92 -12.80 24.55
#